data_AF-A0A1W9N203-F1
#
_entry.id   AF-A0A1W9N203-F1
#
_cell.length_a   1.000
_cell.length_b   1.000
_cell.length_c   1.000
_cell.angle_alpha   90.00
_cell.angle_beta   90.00
_cell.angle_gamma   90.00
#
_symmetry.space_group_name_H-M   'P 1'
#
loop_
_entity.id
_entity.type
_entity.pdbx_description
1 polymer ?
#
loop_
_entity_poly.entity_id
_entity_poly.type
_entity_poly.pdbx_seq_one_letter_code
_entity_poly.pdbx_strand_id
1 'polypeptide(L)'
;MQQLEIKKFGPIENLNLAINDYLIFIGPQAVGKSTISKAIYFFKSLRDDLLRYLFESIEKGELFKPVGTYAKLIRKKFLEFWGPTFHLDNIYICYHYEESFWIEITLEESGKYVSPTFSDNFKKGLGDIFHKANTFIKLKNIKNRSFLSLKD
;
A
#
# COMPACT_ATOMS: atom_id res chain seq x y z
N MET A 1 12.62 12.01 -6.47
CA MET A 1 12.84 10.95 -7.48
C MET A 1 12.24 9.67 -6.94
N GLN A 2 11.47 8.94 -7.73
CA GLN A 2 10.89 7.65 -7.33
C GLN A 2 11.84 6.51 -7.69
N GLN A 3 11.88 5.44 -6.90
CA GLN A 3 12.80 4.31 -7.11
C GLN A 3 12.12 2.99 -6.75
N LEU A 4 12.39 1.96 -7.54
CA LEU A 4 11.98 0.58 -7.29
C LEU A 4 13.22 -0.29 -7.09
N GLU A 5 13.22 -1.04 -5.99
CA GLU A 5 14.20 -2.07 -5.69
C GLU A 5 13.53 -3.44 -5.65
N ILE A 6 14.16 -4.44 -6.29
CA ILE A 6 13.70 -5.83 -6.26
C ILE A 6 14.90 -6.73 -6.00
N LYS A 7 14.76 -7.67 -5.06
CA LYS A 7 15.72 -8.78 -4.92
C LYS A 7 14.95 -10.09 -4.81
N LYS A 8 15.39 -11.10 -5.56
CA LYS A 8 14.85 -12.47 -5.54
C LYS A 8 13.32 -12.53 -5.67
N PHE A 9 12.77 -11.89 -6.71
CA PHE A 9 11.33 -11.90 -6.96
C PHE A 9 10.99 -12.29 -8.40
N GLY A 10 10.33 -13.44 -8.56
CA GLY A 10 10.12 -14.04 -9.87
C GLY A 10 11.47 -14.29 -10.57
N PRO A 11 11.64 -13.90 -11.84
CA PRO A 11 12.91 -14.08 -12.57
C PRO A 11 13.96 -12.98 -12.29
N ILE A 12 13.71 -12.10 -11.32
CA ILE A 12 14.58 -10.95 -11.03
C ILE A 12 15.44 -11.25 -9.79
N GLU A 13 16.75 -11.38 -10.00
CA GLU A 13 17.72 -11.57 -8.92
C GLU A 13 17.99 -10.27 -8.15
N ASN A 14 18.29 -9.20 -8.86
CA ASN A 14 18.55 -7.88 -8.29
C ASN A 14 18.20 -6.78 -9.31
N LEU A 15 17.47 -5.77 -8.88
CA LEU A 15 17.11 -4.59 -9.65
C LEU A 15 17.12 -3.37 -8.73
N ASN A 16 17.74 -2.30 -9.21
CA ASN A 16 17.53 -0.95 -8.70
C ASN A 16 17.21 -0.04 -9.89
N LEU A 17 16.00 0.52 -9.90
CA LEU A 17 15.47 1.27 -11.04
C LEU A 17 14.87 2.61 -10.59
N ALA A 18 15.41 3.70 -11.11
CA ALA A 18 14.77 5.01 -11.02
C ALA A 18 13.50 5.05 -11.90
N ILE A 19 12.41 5.57 -11.35
CA ILE A 19 11.13 5.67 -12.05
C ILE A 19 11.02 7.04 -12.72
N ASN A 20 11.14 7.02 -14.05
CA ASN A 20 10.97 8.19 -14.92
C ASN A 20 9.55 8.26 -15.48
N ASP A 21 9.22 9.36 -16.17
CA ASP A 21 7.92 9.56 -16.82
C ASP A 21 7.62 8.47 -17.86
N TYR A 22 8.66 8.02 -18.56
CA TYR A 22 8.59 6.95 -19.55
C TYR A 22 9.62 5.86 -19.26
N LEU A 23 9.17 4.61 -19.19
CA LEU A 23 10.00 3.42 -19.04
C LEU A 23 9.62 2.41 -20.13
N ILE A 24 10.60 2.03 -20.96
CA ILE A 24 10.42 1.05 -22.03
C ILE A 24 11.22 -0.21 -21.66
N PHE A 25 10.52 -1.33 -21.48
CA PHE A 25 11.14 -2.62 -21.19
C PHE A 25 11.12 -3.51 -22.43
N ILE A 26 12.31 -3.86 -22.95
CA ILE A 26 12.49 -4.77 -24.10
C ILE A 26 13.33 -5.98 -23.71
N GLY A 27 13.17 -7.10 -24.44
CA GLY A 27 13.96 -8.31 -24.24
C GLY A 27 13.16 -9.61 -24.37
N PRO A 28 13.80 -10.78 -24.19
CA PRO A 28 13.19 -12.10 -24.37
C PRO A 28 11.95 -12.33 -23.48
N GLN A 29 11.07 -13.26 -23.85
CA GLN A 29 9.91 -13.59 -23.00
C GLN A 29 10.34 -14.12 -21.62
N ALA A 30 9.47 -13.97 -20.62
CA ALA A 30 9.66 -14.48 -19.25
C ALA A 30 10.86 -13.92 -18.44
N VAL A 31 11.60 -12.92 -18.92
CA VAL A 31 12.74 -12.31 -18.20
C VAL A 31 12.37 -11.27 -17.12
N GLY A 32 11.09 -11.20 -16.71
CA GLY A 32 10.68 -10.32 -15.60
C GLY A 32 10.19 -8.92 -15.96
N LYS A 33 10.13 -8.56 -17.25
CA LYS A 33 9.59 -7.24 -17.69
C LYS A 33 8.19 -6.95 -17.13
N SER A 34 7.29 -7.94 -17.19
CA SER A 34 5.94 -7.82 -16.63
C SER A 34 5.96 -7.78 -15.10
N THR A 35 6.94 -8.40 -14.45
CA THR A 35 7.12 -8.32 -12.99
C THR A 35 7.49 -6.91 -12.57
N ILE A 36 8.42 -6.26 -13.27
CA ILE A 36 8.82 -4.87 -13.00
C ILE A 36 7.62 -3.93 -13.20
N SER A 37 6.95 -4.00 -14.35
CA SER A 37 5.81 -3.12 -14.63
C SER A 37 4.64 -3.34 -13.67
N LYS A 38 4.33 -4.60 -13.33
CA LYS A 38 3.33 -4.92 -12.31
C LYS A 38 3.70 -4.39 -10.93
N ALA A 39 4.98 -4.49 -10.52
CA ALA A 39 5.43 -3.96 -9.25
C ALA A 39 5.24 -2.42 -9.20
N ILE A 40 5.67 -1.71 -10.24
CA ILE A 40 5.46 -0.25 -10.35
C ILE A 40 3.97 0.08 -10.24
N TYR A 41 3.13 -0.60 -11.03
CA TYR A 41 1.68 -0.38 -11.00
C TYR A 41 1.08 -0.68 -9.64
N PHE A 42 1.48 -1.78 -9.01
CA PHE A 42 1.03 -2.21 -7.69
C PHE A 42 1.24 -1.11 -6.66
N PHE A 43 2.46 -0.59 -6.53
CA PHE A 43 2.77 0.49 -5.57
C PHE A 43 2.07 1.79 -5.92
N LYS A 44 2.10 2.22 -7.19
CA LYS A 44 1.42 3.47 -7.60
C LYS A 44 -0.08 3.43 -7.31
N SER A 45 -0.73 2.29 -7.47
CA SER A 45 -2.16 2.14 -7.20
C SER A 45 -2.51 2.00 -5.71
N LEU A 46 -1.53 1.82 -4.80
CA LEU A 46 -1.79 1.78 -3.35
C LEU A 46 -2.36 3.10 -2.81
N ARG A 47 -2.05 4.23 -3.46
CA ARG A 47 -2.65 5.53 -3.13
C ARG A 47 -4.16 5.50 -3.33
N ASP A 48 -4.60 4.94 -4.44
CA ASP A 48 -6.02 4.93 -4.79
C ASP A 48 -6.78 3.94 -3.88
N ASP A 49 -6.15 2.84 -3.46
CA ASP A 49 -6.70 1.94 -2.44
C ASP A 49 -6.83 2.62 -1.08
N LEU A 50 -5.82 3.42 -0.68
CA LEU A 50 -5.88 4.20 0.55
C LEU A 50 -7.05 5.18 0.51
N LEU A 51 -7.19 5.94 -0.58
CA LEU A 51 -8.30 6.89 -0.74
C LEU A 51 -9.66 6.19 -0.68
N ARG A 52 -9.80 5.04 -1.35
CA ARG A 52 -11.02 4.23 -1.31
C ARG A 52 -11.34 3.79 0.11
N TYR A 53 -10.36 3.26 0.83
CA TYR A 53 -10.50 2.87 2.23
C TYR A 53 -10.92 4.05 3.12
N LEU A 54 -10.36 5.24 2.87
CA LEU A 54 -10.74 6.48 3.56
C LEU A 54 -12.21 6.85 3.29
N PHE A 55 -12.63 6.90 2.03
CA PHE A 55 -13.99 7.28 1.68
C PHE A 55 -15.03 6.30 2.23
N GLU A 56 -14.81 5.00 2.06
CA GLU A 56 -15.73 3.96 2.57
C GLU A 56 -15.92 4.06 4.09
N SER A 57 -14.85 4.33 4.84
CA SER A 57 -14.92 4.46 6.29
C SER A 57 -15.64 5.75 6.71
N ILE A 58 -15.43 6.86 5.98
CA ILE A 58 -16.12 8.14 6.21
C ILE A 58 -17.62 8.03 5.93
N GLU A 59 -18.00 7.31 4.88
CA GLU A 59 -19.40 7.05 4.53
C GLU A 59 -20.10 6.21 5.60
N LYS A 60 -19.45 5.15 6.08
CA LYS A 60 -19.96 4.28 7.14
C LYS A 60 -19.89 4.92 8.54
N GLY A 61 -19.15 6.02 8.69
CA GLY A 61 -18.91 6.66 9.98
C GLY A 61 -18.04 5.80 10.92
N GLU A 62 -17.26 4.88 10.36
CA GLU A 62 -16.37 3.99 11.10
C GLU A 62 -15.03 4.67 11.36
N LEU A 63 -14.54 4.56 12.61
CA LEU A 63 -13.23 5.11 12.94
C LEU A 63 -12.12 4.30 12.27
N PHE A 64 -11.14 5.02 11.71
CA PHE A 64 -9.94 4.45 11.14
C PHE A 64 -9.13 3.71 12.19
N LYS A 65 -8.73 2.50 11.81
CA LYS A 65 -7.89 1.60 12.58
C LYS A 65 -6.40 1.88 12.29
N PRO A 66 -5.47 1.34 13.09
CA PRO A 66 -4.04 1.62 12.96
C PRO A 66 -3.46 1.26 11.59
N VAL A 67 -2.22 1.70 11.34
CA VAL A 67 -1.41 1.38 10.14
C VAL A 67 -1.46 -0.10 9.74
N GLY A 68 -1.62 -1.02 10.71
CA GLY A 68 -1.79 -2.45 10.45
C GLY A 68 -2.99 -2.82 9.57
N THR A 69 -4.05 -2.01 9.51
CA THR A 69 -5.17 -2.22 8.58
C THR A 69 -4.74 -1.97 7.14
N TYR A 70 -3.94 -0.93 6.91
CA TYR A 70 -3.40 -0.66 5.59
C TYR A 70 -2.41 -1.74 5.14
N ALA A 71 -1.58 -2.24 6.07
CA ALA A 71 -0.73 -3.41 5.79
C ALA A 71 -1.55 -4.64 5.38
N LYS A 72 -2.71 -4.89 5.99
CA LYS A 72 -3.62 -5.98 5.59
C LYS A 72 -4.20 -5.77 4.17
N LEU A 73 -4.54 -4.54 3.82
CA LEU A 73 -4.99 -4.20 2.45
C LEU A 73 -3.89 -4.48 1.42
N ILE A 74 -2.65 -4.06 1.71
CA ILE A 74 -1.49 -4.33 0.85
C ILE A 74 -1.25 -5.84 0.70
N ARG A 75 -1.31 -6.61 1.80
CA ARG A 75 -1.19 -8.08 1.77
C ARG A 75 -2.24 -8.74 0.87
N LYS A 76 -3.51 -8.32 1.02
CA LYS A 76 -4.61 -8.84 0.21
C LYS A 76 -4.38 -8.54 -1.26
N LYS A 77 -4.01 -7.31 -1.59
CA LYS A 77 -3.73 -6.90 -2.97
C LYS A 77 -2.52 -7.65 -3.56
N PHE A 78 -1.49 -7.89 -2.77
CA PHE A 78 -0.33 -8.67 -3.20
C PHE A 78 -0.76 -10.08 -3.61
N LEU A 79 -1.57 -10.73 -2.77
CA LEU A 79 -2.15 -12.05 -3.06
C LEU A 79 -2.99 -12.04 -4.35
N GLU A 80 -3.76 -10.99 -4.62
CA GLU A 80 -4.54 -10.86 -5.85
C GLU A 80 -3.66 -10.70 -7.10
N PHE A 81 -2.48 -10.07 -6.97
CA PHE A 81 -1.58 -9.81 -8.09
C PHE A 81 -0.67 -10.99 -8.44
N TRP A 82 -0.12 -11.65 -7.42
CA TRP A 82 0.94 -12.65 -7.56
C TRP A 82 0.59 -14.02 -6.97
N GLY A 83 -0.54 -14.15 -6.28
CA GLY A 83 -0.95 -15.40 -5.67
C GLY A 83 -0.26 -15.70 -4.33
N PRO A 84 -0.47 -16.92 -3.79
CA PRO A 84 0.03 -17.31 -2.48
C PRO A 84 1.57 -17.37 -2.43
N THR A 85 2.18 -17.09 -1.28
CA THR A 85 3.65 -17.00 -1.18
C THR A 85 4.37 -18.27 -0.77
N PHE A 86 3.67 -19.40 -0.61
CA PHE A 86 4.26 -20.66 -0.11
C PHE A 86 5.44 -21.20 -0.94
N HIS A 87 5.59 -20.73 -2.18
CA HIS A 87 6.65 -21.12 -3.10
C HIS A 87 7.82 -20.12 -3.15
N LEU A 88 7.80 -19.10 -2.29
CA LEU A 88 8.79 -18.02 -2.24
C LEU A 88 9.62 -18.17 -0.97
N ASP A 89 10.94 -18.15 -1.11
CA ASP A 89 11.85 -18.32 0.04
C ASP A 89 12.29 -16.98 0.65
N ASN A 90 12.67 -16.03 -0.19
CA ASN A 90 13.23 -14.73 0.24
C ASN A 90 12.95 -13.67 -0.82
N ILE A 91 11.85 -12.92 -0.69
CA ILE A 91 11.58 -11.80 -1.60
C ILE A 91 11.88 -10.49 -0.92
N TYR A 92 12.32 -9.53 -1.72
CA TYR A 92 12.45 -8.14 -1.34
C TYR A 92 11.91 -7.26 -2.45
N ILE A 93 10.93 -6.43 -2.13
CA ILE A 93 10.42 -5.43 -3.06
C ILE A 93 10.23 -4.13 -2.29
N CYS A 94 10.97 -3.09 -2.63
CA CYS A 94 10.85 -1.78 -2.01
C CYS A 94 10.53 -0.72 -3.05
N TYR A 95 9.57 0.14 -2.75
CA TYR A 95 9.23 1.29 -3.56
C TYR A 95 9.39 2.57 -2.75
N HIS A 96 10.32 3.42 -3.21
CA HIS A 96 10.52 4.75 -2.69
C HIS A 96 9.68 5.72 -3.50
N TYR A 97 8.66 6.30 -2.88
CA TYR A 97 7.93 7.44 -3.42
C TYR A 97 8.81 8.70 -3.38
N GLU A 98 9.56 8.82 -2.28
CA GLU A 98 10.63 9.76 -2.04
C GLU A 98 11.69 9.07 -1.17
N GLU A 99 12.86 9.71 -0.96
CA GLU A 99 13.97 9.14 -0.20
C GLU A 99 13.55 8.64 1.19
N SER A 100 12.77 9.45 1.90
CA SER A 100 12.30 9.15 3.25
C SER A 100 10.89 8.53 3.30
N PHE A 101 10.23 8.33 2.14
CA PHE A 101 8.89 7.78 2.04
C PHE A 101 8.89 6.53 1.17
N TRP A 102 8.92 5.38 1.83
CA TRP A 102 8.94 4.08 1.18
C TRP A 102 8.01 3.07 1.82
N ILE A 103 7.64 2.09 1.00
CA ILE A 103 6.96 0.85 1.39
C ILE A 103 7.84 -0.31 0.93
N GLU A 104 8.14 -1.22 1.83
CA GLU A 104 8.89 -2.43 1.58
C GLU A 104 7.99 -3.63 1.81
N ILE A 105 8.20 -4.68 1.03
CA ILE A 105 7.50 -5.96 1.13
C ILE A 105 8.53 -7.06 1.17
N THR A 106 8.54 -7.79 2.29
CA THR A 106 9.33 -9.00 2.51
C THR A 106 8.40 -10.18 2.82
N LEU A 107 8.96 -11.35 3.12
CA LEU A 107 8.19 -12.47 3.67
C LEU A 107 8.20 -12.40 5.20
N GLU A 108 7.08 -12.79 5.81
CA GLU A 108 7.05 -13.08 7.25
C GLU A 108 7.94 -14.29 7.57
N GLU A 109 8.45 -14.39 8.80
CA GLU A 109 9.29 -15.52 9.24
C GLU A 109 8.62 -16.88 9.03
N SER A 110 7.28 -16.93 9.06
CA SER A 110 6.51 -18.15 8.79
C SER A 110 6.46 -18.55 7.31
N GLY A 111 6.89 -17.69 6.39
CA GLY A 111 6.82 -17.85 4.93
C GLY A 111 5.40 -17.80 4.32
N LYS A 112 4.35 -17.76 5.16
CA LYS A 112 2.96 -17.88 4.71
C LYS A 112 2.40 -16.64 4.02
N TYR A 113 2.91 -15.46 4.38
CA TYR A 113 2.40 -14.19 3.91
C TYR A 113 3.54 -13.21 3.67
N VAL A 114 3.26 -12.22 2.82
CA VAL A 114 4.12 -11.03 2.75
C VAL A 114 3.93 -10.14 3.97
N SER A 115 4.98 -9.43 4.33
CA SER A 115 5.02 -8.45 5.40
C SER A 115 5.32 -7.06 4.83
N PRO A 116 4.30 -6.21 4.67
CA PRO A 116 4.52 -4.82 4.30
C PRO A 116 5.07 -4.03 5.49
N THR A 117 6.22 -3.40 5.30
CA THR A 117 6.86 -2.46 6.22
C THR A 117 6.85 -1.06 5.61
N PHE A 118 6.93 -0.05 6.47
CA PHE A 118 6.81 1.35 6.07
C PHE A 118 7.94 2.15 6.72
N SER A 119 8.46 3.12 5.98
CA SER A 119 9.26 4.20 6.56
C SER A 119 8.52 4.92 7.70
N ASP A 120 9.26 5.48 8.65
CA ASP A 120 8.65 6.17 9.79
C ASP A 120 7.91 7.44 9.37
N ASN A 121 8.41 8.16 8.36
CA ASN A 121 7.71 9.31 7.79
C ASN A 121 6.38 8.89 7.14
N PHE A 122 6.35 7.74 6.45
CA PHE A 122 5.10 7.21 5.89
C PHE A 122 4.10 6.83 6.99
N LYS A 123 4.55 6.17 8.07
CA LYS A 123 3.69 5.84 9.23
C LYS A 123 3.12 7.11 9.87
N LYS A 124 3.96 8.14 10.06
CA LYS A 124 3.54 9.42 10.63
C LYS A 124 2.51 10.11 9.74
N GLY A 125 2.78 10.23 8.44
CA GLY A 125 1.86 10.82 7.48
C GLY A 125 0.51 10.09 7.42
N LEU A 126 0.52 8.75 7.42
CA LEU A 126 -0.70 7.95 7.53
C LEU A 126 -1.45 8.21 8.84
N GLY A 127 -0.73 8.25 9.96
CA GLY A 127 -1.31 8.54 11.27
C GLY A 127 -2.01 9.90 11.31
N ASP A 128 -1.38 10.93 10.74
CA ASP A 128 -1.95 12.28 10.64
C ASP A 128 -3.22 12.30 9.77
N ILE A 129 -3.22 11.58 8.65
CA ILE A 129 -4.40 11.44 7.79
C ILE A 129 -5.55 10.74 8.54
N PHE A 130 -5.27 9.61 9.19
CA PHE A 130 -6.28 8.88 9.95
C PHE A 130 -6.81 9.69 11.13
N HIS A 131 -5.96 10.45 11.81
CA HIS A 131 -6.38 11.34 12.88
C HIS A 131 -7.35 12.42 12.36
N LYS A 132 -6.99 13.12 11.28
CA LYS A 132 -7.84 14.14 10.65
C LYS A 132 -9.18 13.55 10.20
N ALA A 133 -9.15 12.39 9.56
CA ALA A 133 -10.35 11.72 9.07
C ALA A 133 -11.26 11.24 10.23
N ASN A 134 -10.69 10.73 11.32
CA ASN A 134 -11.44 10.38 12.54
C ASN A 134 -12.09 11.61 13.18
N THR A 135 -11.39 12.74 13.26
CA THR A 135 -11.94 14.00 13.77
C THR A 135 -13.11 14.47 12.91
N PHE A 136 -12.99 14.40 11.58
CA PHE A 136 -14.06 14.72 10.65
C PHE A 136 -15.31 13.83 10.86
N ILE A 137 -15.13 12.52 10.98
CA ILE A 137 -16.24 11.56 11.21
C ILE A 137 -16.98 11.88 12.51
N LYS A 138 -16.24 12.16 13.61
CA LYS A 138 -16.83 12.53 14.90
C LYS A 138 -17.71 13.79 14.77
N LEU A 139 -17.21 14.83 14.09
CA LEU A 139 -17.94 16.07 13.88
C LEU A 139 -19.21 15.87 13.03
N LYS A 140 -19.13 15.07 11.96
CA LYS A 140 -20.27 14.72 11.10
C LYS A 140 -21.36 14.00 11.89
N ASN A 141 -20.98 13.04 12.73
CA ASN A 141 -21.93 12.28 13.55
C ASN A 141 -22.63 13.16 14.62
N ILE A 142 -21.93 14.13 15.21
CA ILE A 142 -22.52 15.08 16.16
C ILE A 142 -23.58 15.95 15.47
N LYS A 143 -23.28 16.49 14.29
CA LYS A 143 -24.26 17.30 13.53
C LYS A 143 -25.52 16.50 13.20
N ASN A 144 -25.38 15.26 12.73
CA ASN A 144 -26.55 14.42 12.43
C ASN A 144 -27.43 14.14 13.65
N ARG A 145 -26.86 14.05 14.87
CA ARG A 145 -27.64 13.87 16.10
C ARG A 145 -28.42 15.12 16.51
N SER A 146 -27.86 16.32 16.34
CA SER A 146 -28.55 17.55 16.77
C SER A 146 -29.77 17.89 15.89
N PHE A 147 -29.81 17.45 14.63
CA PHE A 147 -30.98 17.61 13.77
C PHE A 147 -32.12 16.66 14.13
N LEU A 148 -31.83 15.49 14.70
CA LEU A 148 -32.85 14.53 15.13
C LEU A 148 -33.51 14.91 16.46
N SER A 149 -32.83 15.68 17.31
CA SER A 149 -33.37 16.16 18.60
C SER A 149 -34.20 17.45 18.48
N LEU A 150 -34.44 17.95 17.26
CA LEU A 150 -35.23 19.17 16.99
C LEU A 150 -36.64 18.85 16.45
N LYS A 151 -37.08 17.59 16.55
CA LYS A 151 -38.38 17.13 16.04
C LYS A 151 -39.44 16.86 17.11
N ASP A 152 -39.22 17.32 18.34
CA ASP A 152 -40.22 17.30 19.41
C ASP A 152 -40.85 18.70 19.62
#